data_AF-A0A2A4JJ81-F1
#
_entry.id   AF-A0A2A4JJ81-F1
#
_cell.length_a   1.000
_cell.length_b   1.000
_cell.length_c   1.000
_cell.angle_alpha   90.00
_cell.angle_beta   90.00
_cell.angle_gamma   90.00
#
_symmetry.space_group_name_H-M   'P 1'
#
loop_
_entity.id
_entity.type
_entity.pdbx_description
1 polymer ?
#
loop_
_entity_poly.entity_id
_entity_poly.type
_entity_poly.pdbx_seq_one_letter_code
_entity_poly.pdbx_strand_id
1 'polypeptide(L)'
;MIQKRACLLVILFSVVTVKSWTFKSSFEAYTINMHHPGICLGNCIQDRCTYDWQAHETPCRGTSIPTLKYRTIDNELCTSNCGNFNDESYQWCAISTNDWGYCSRLIAKTATESYRTHDDYVSCSDECATRGYSYYWCHTIVDKWQRCYPEQKILVFNYRTKDNEECKTPCEIYKENDLPYCYDSSGTWQQCFLNPAYQSTINEIDENLRRYCKPGGFFEEGYRLCHLKTKRTITEFDLTCTLDVDAVASRHEDNNPTVSVRPWSSLHPITNDADPIYSYTVFPFTRAFGENQINLPLVVRAVITTNTLLPVGARRPGFTSEVTRYYRDMDIITGTSNNDERGHIIASRLGGPMETYNIFPQSWRHNRGSGSKWFRMEANLDTFIRGHDDRHAEFTAVLSYSTDPNNNIVTRPTAIGVRIRLYIGGVLSDFDGSRLSSTTENPYENMYFSNDPDVPCD
;
A
#
# COMPACT_ATOMS: atom_id res chain seq x y z
N MET A 1 61.87 16.90 65.17
CA MET A 1 62.30 16.72 63.77
C MET A 1 61.82 15.36 63.27
N ILE A 2 60.50 15.17 63.09
CA ILE A 2 59.89 13.92 62.60
C ILE A 2 58.54 14.28 61.94
N GLN A 3 58.19 13.57 60.85
CA GLN A 3 56.83 13.32 60.33
C GLN A 3 56.14 14.46 59.54
N LYS A 4 55.39 14.27 58.43
CA LYS A 4 55.06 13.15 57.51
C LYS A 4 54.80 13.82 56.15
N ARG A 5 55.34 13.26 55.06
CA ARG A 5 54.77 13.50 53.71
C ARG A 5 53.65 12.48 53.51
N ALA A 6 52.41 12.95 53.50
CA ALA A 6 51.27 12.15 53.11
C ALA A 6 51.25 12.04 51.57
N CYS A 7 51.23 10.80 51.12
CA CYS A 7 51.19 10.39 49.74
C CYS A 7 49.74 10.13 49.33
N LEU A 8 49.44 10.42 48.07
CA LEU A 8 48.51 9.72 47.19
C LEU A 8 47.00 9.69 47.55
N LEU A 9 46.20 10.34 46.71
CA LEU A 9 44.95 9.74 46.23
C LEU A 9 44.73 10.15 44.78
N VAL A 10 45.16 9.27 43.87
CA VAL A 10 44.85 9.32 42.44
C VAL A 10 43.43 8.81 42.28
N ILE A 11 42.50 9.70 41.92
CA ILE A 11 41.16 9.31 41.48
C ILE A 11 41.28 8.82 40.04
N LEU A 12 41.41 7.51 39.87
CA LEU A 12 41.21 6.83 38.59
C LEU A 12 39.72 6.90 38.25
N PHE A 13 39.32 7.87 37.44
CA PHE A 13 38.07 7.80 36.70
C PHE A 13 38.21 6.65 35.71
N SER A 14 37.65 5.50 36.06
CA SER A 14 37.33 4.45 35.09
C SER A 14 36.34 5.05 34.10
N VAL A 15 36.84 5.56 32.98
CA VAL A 15 36.02 5.83 31.80
C VAL A 15 35.57 4.45 31.31
N VAL A 16 34.48 3.95 31.87
CA VAL A 16 33.71 2.88 31.25
C VAL A 16 33.20 3.49 29.96
N THR A 17 33.95 3.28 28.89
CA THR A 17 33.45 3.51 27.53
C THR A 17 32.34 2.48 27.35
N VAL A 18 31.12 2.87 27.73
CA VAL A 18 29.93 2.14 27.31
C VAL A 18 29.93 2.26 25.80
N LYS A 19 30.46 1.24 25.13
CA LYS A 19 30.35 1.10 23.69
C LYS A 19 28.86 0.92 23.41
N SER A 20 28.17 2.04 23.17
CA SER A 20 26.76 2.07 22.77
C SER A 20 26.69 1.70 21.29
N TRP A 21 27.03 0.45 20.97
CA TRP A 21 26.75 -0.10 19.66
C TRP A 21 25.23 -0.26 19.53
N THR A 22 24.69 0.06 18.38
CA THR A 22 23.29 -0.19 18.09
C THR A 22 23.14 -0.78 16.70
N PHE A 23 22.53 -1.97 16.63
CA PHE A 23 22.12 -2.56 15.37
C PHE A 23 20.91 -1.83 14.76
N LYS A 24 20.34 -0.85 15.47
CA LYS A 24 19.22 -0.06 14.97
C LYS A 24 19.62 0.68 13.70
N SER A 25 18.85 0.46 12.65
CA SER A 25 18.99 1.17 11.39
C SER A 25 17.71 1.95 11.08
N SER A 26 17.90 3.24 10.83
CA SER A 26 16.88 4.18 10.35
C SER A 26 17.05 4.47 8.87
N PHE A 27 18.30 4.46 8.39
CA PHE A 27 18.65 4.65 7.00
C PHE A 27 19.64 3.57 6.57
N GLU A 28 19.51 3.14 5.31
CA GLU A 28 20.50 2.26 4.72
C GLU A 28 21.86 2.96 4.68
N ALA A 29 22.90 2.19 4.94
CA ALA A 29 24.27 2.60 4.78
C ALA A 29 25.06 1.45 4.17
N TYR A 30 26.16 1.77 3.52
CA TYR A 30 26.97 0.79 2.80
C TYR A 30 28.41 0.86 3.28
N THR A 31 29.02 -0.30 3.50
CA THR A 31 30.44 -0.39 3.87
C THR A 31 31.30 0.11 2.72
N ILE A 32 32.41 0.78 3.03
CA ILE A 32 33.38 1.22 2.03
C ILE A 32 34.73 0.55 2.31
N ASN A 33 35.50 0.28 1.24
CA ASN A 33 36.84 -0.34 1.31
C ASN A 33 36.87 -1.80 1.82
N MET A 34 35.76 -2.52 1.75
CA MET A 34 35.73 -3.97 1.95
C MET A 34 35.89 -4.70 0.61
N HIS A 35 36.46 -5.91 0.61
CA HIS A 35 36.60 -6.73 -0.60
C HIS A 35 35.23 -7.02 -1.25
N HIS A 36 34.18 -7.10 -0.43
CA HIS A 36 32.78 -7.18 -0.85
C HIS A 36 31.97 -6.09 -0.13
N PRO A 37 31.81 -4.89 -0.73
CA PRO A 37 30.99 -3.84 -0.15
C PRO A 37 29.56 -4.32 0.04
N GLY A 38 29.07 -4.28 1.29
CA GLY A 38 27.73 -4.70 1.67
C GLY A 38 26.92 -3.58 2.31
N ILE A 39 25.65 -3.88 2.60
CA ILE A 39 24.83 -3.02 3.46
C ILE A 39 25.37 -3.11 4.90
N CYS A 40 25.33 -2.01 5.63
CA CYS A 40 25.61 -1.99 7.07
C CYS A 40 24.45 -2.62 7.83
N LEU A 41 24.74 -3.30 8.93
CA LEU A 41 23.70 -3.82 9.82
C LEU A 41 22.99 -2.64 10.53
N GLY A 42 23.77 -1.72 11.11
CA GLY A 42 23.28 -0.50 11.76
C GLY A 42 23.41 0.78 10.91
N ASN A 43 23.06 1.92 11.51
CA ASN A 43 23.29 3.24 10.90
C ASN A 43 24.79 3.54 10.71
N CYS A 44 25.11 4.38 9.72
CA CYS A 44 26.44 4.97 9.56
C CYS A 44 26.54 6.26 10.38
N ILE A 45 27.34 6.24 11.44
CA ILE A 45 27.54 7.36 12.37
C ILE A 45 29.04 7.66 12.40
N GLN A 46 29.43 8.91 12.13
CA GLN A 46 30.85 9.31 12.06
C GLN A 46 31.68 8.41 11.13
N ASP A 47 31.14 8.15 9.94
CA ASP A 47 31.73 7.30 8.89
C ASP A 47 32.03 5.85 9.34
N ARG A 48 31.39 5.39 10.42
CA ARG A 48 31.48 4.01 10.91
C ARG A 48 30.09 3.40 11.08
N CYS A 49 29.96 2.13 10.75
CA CYS A 49 28.74 1.36 10.99
C CYS A 49 29.09 -0.01 11.54
N THR A 50 28.14 -0.59 12.27
CA THR A 50 28.21 -1.99 12.63
C THR A 50 27.97 -2.86 11.39
N TYR A 51 28.90 -3.77 11.13
CA TYR A 51 28.87 -4.65 9.96
C TYR A 51 28.30 -6.04 10.27
N ASP A 52 28.52 -6.57 11.48
CA ASP A 52 28.20 -7.95 11.81
C ASP A 52 27.68 -8.14 13.24
N TRP A 53 27.39 -9.40 13.59
CA TRP A 53 26.81 -9.78 14.88
C TRP A 53 27.75 -9.60 16.07
N GLN A 54 29.07 -9.56 15.85
CA GLN A 54 30.07 -9.26 16.87
C GLN A 54 30.20 -7.74 17.13
N ALA A 55 29.37 -6.95 16.46
CA ALA A 55 29.42 -5.50 16.48
C ALA A 55 30.74 -4.93 15.95
N HIS A 56 31.40 -5.59 14.99
CA HIS A 56 32.58 -5.02 14.35
C HIS A 56 32.20 -3.76 13.57
N GLU A 57 32.99 -2.70 13.75
CA GLU A 57 32.82 -1.46 13.02
C GLU A 57 33.66 -1.44 11.75
N THR A 58 33.06 -0.95 10.67
CA THR A 58 33.75 -0.74 9.40
C THR A 58 33.46 0.66 8.88
N PRO A 59 34.38 1.27 8.10
CA PRO A 59 34.08 2.49 7.37
C PRO A 59 32.82 2.35 6.52
N CYS A 60 31.98 3.38 6.49
CA CYS A 60 30.73 3.36 5.75
C CYS A 60 30.40 4.69 5.09
N ARG A 61 29.40 4.63 4.20
CA ARG A 61 28.72 5.78 3.63
C ARG A 61 27.22 5.65 3.89
N GLY A 62 26.65 6.63 4.60
CA GLY A 62 25.21 6.72 4.80
C GLY A 62 24.46 7.09 3.52
N THR A 63 23.18 6.73 3.46
CA THR A 63 22.25 7.15 2.40
C THR A 63 21.05 7.88 3.01
N SER A 64 20.20 8.45 2.15
CA SER A 64 18.89 8.99 2.53
C SER A 64 17.76 7.98 2.38
N ILE A 65 18.06 6.72 2.04
CA ILE A 65 17.07 5.66 1.85
C ILE A 65 16.66 5.14 3.23
N PRO A 66 15.40 5.29 3.64
CA PRO A 66 14.95 4.76 4.93
C PRO A 66 15.06 3.24 4.95
N THR A 67 15.47 2.68 6.08
CA THR A 67 15.53 1.24 6.27
C THR A 67 14.12 0.66 6.33
N LEU A 68 13.80 -0.26 5.41
CA LEU A 68 12.57 -1.03 5.50
C LEU A 68 12.58 -1.90 6.75
N LYS A 69 11.43 -1.98 7.42
CA LYS A 69 11.24 -2.79 8.63
C LYS A 69 10.91 -4.22 8.26
N TYR A 70 11.90 -4.93 7.71
CA TYR A 70 11.79 -6.33 7.31
C TYR A 70 11.29 -7.22 8.44
N ARG A 71 10.70 -8.35 8.06
CA ARG A 71 10.32 -9.42 8.98
C ARG A 71 11.25 -10.61 8.82
N THR A 72 11.46 -11.34 9.90
CA THR A 72 12.17 -12.61 9.87
C THR A 72 11.26 -13.72 9.33
N ILE A 73 11.83 -14.90 9.04
CA ILE A 73 11.06 -16.11 8.69
C ILE A 73 10.10 -16.53 9.82
N ASP A 74 10.43 -16.14 11.05
CA ASP A 74 9.63 -16.35 12.25
C ASP A 74 8.67 -15.17 12.54
N ASN A 75 8.47 -14.29 11.55
CA ASN A 75 7.55 -13.15 11.58
C ASN A 75 7.90 -12.04 12.60
N GLU A 76 9.14 -11.98 13.07
CA GLU A 76 9.60 -10.94 13.99
C GLU A 76 10.16 -9.73 13.24
N LEU A 77 10.00 -8.52 13.80
CA LEU A 77 10.44 -7.29 13.13
C LEU A 77 11.94 -7.04 13.32
N CYS A 78 12.63 -6.83 12.21
CA CYS A 78 14.02 -6.39 12.20
C CYS A 78 14.16 -4.97 12.75
N THR A 79 15.11 -4.78 13.67
CA THR A 79 15.58 -3.46 14.11
C THR A 79 16.72 -2.92 13.25
N SER A 80 17.45 -3.81 12.57
CA SER A 80 18.56 -3.53 11.66
C SER A 80 18.16 -3.58 10.18
N ASN A 81 19.11 -3.30 9.30
CA ASN A 81 18.96 -3.71 7.89
C ASN A 81 18.94 -5.24 7.77
N CYS A 82 18.23 -5.74 6.75
CA CYS A 82 18.29 -7.13 6.31
C CYS A 82 19.36 -7.25 5.22
N GLY A 83 20.24 -8.22 5.31
CA GLY A 83 21.31 -8.39 4.32
C GLY A 83 22.16 -9.64 4.55
N ASN A 84 23.06 -9.89 3.61
CA ASN A 84 24.11 -10.88 3.75
C ASN A 84 25.26 -10.23 4.51
N PHE A 85 25.62 -10.79 5.66
CA PHE A 85 26.69 -10.31 6.53
C PHE A 85 27.67 -11.46 6.77
N ASN A 86 28.95 -11.16 7.05
CA ASN A 86 29.99 -12.17 7.27
C ASN A 86 30.19 -13.18 6.13
N ASP A 87 30.05 -12.73 4.88
CA ASP A 87 30.16 -13.57 3.69
C ASP A 87 29.18 -14.77 3.67
N GLU A 88 28.11 -14.71 4.48
CA GLU A 88 27.06 -15.72 4.51
C GLU A 88 26.22 -15.69 3.23
N SER A 89 25.81 -16.87 2.77
CA SER A 89 24.96 -17.03 1.58
C SER A 89 23.49 -16.63 1.83
N TYR A 90 23.09 -16.50 3.09
CA TYR A 90 21.73 -16.15 3.50
C TYR A 90 21.65 -14.75 4.09
N GLN A 91 20.43 -14.21 4.09
CA GLN A 91 20.13 -12.91 4.65
C GLN A 91 19.60 -13.05 6.08
N TRP A 92 20.03 -12.16 6.96
CA TRP A 92 19.57 -12.13 8.34
C TRP A 92 19.53 -10.68 8.85
N CYS A 93 18.91 -10.47 10.00
CA CYS A 93 18.81 -9.15 10.64
C CYS A 93 18.81 -9.29 12.17
N ALA A 94 19.10 -8.20 12.87
CA ALA A 94 18.93 -8.07 14.31
C ALA A 94 17.46 -7.84 14.64
N ILE A 95 16.90 -8.65 15.53
CA ILE A 95 15.60 -8.45 16.16
C ILE A 95 15.80 -7.63 17.44
N SER A 96 16.84 -7.96 18.20
CA SER A 96 17.29 -7.20 19.36
C SER A 96 18.82 -7.24 19.46
N THR A 97 19.39 -6.75 20.56
CA THR A 97 20.85 -6.76 20.76
C THR A 97 21.46 -8.16 20.73
N ASN A 98 20.72 -9.18 21.16
CA ASN A 98 21.23 -10.55 21.28
C ASN A 98 20.39 -11.55 20.49
N ASP A 99 19.52 -11.07 19.61
CA ASP A 99 18.55 -11.90 18.92
C ASP A 99 18.50 -11.56 17.43
N TRP A 100 18.43 -12.61 16.63
CA TRP A 100 18.71 -12.57 15.20
C TRP A 100 17.78 -13.53 14.48
N GLY A 101 17.34 -13.15 13.30
CA GLY A 101 16.53 -14.05 12.47
C GLY A 101 16.89 -13.94 11.00
N TYR A 102 16.63 -15.03 10.28
CA TYR A 102 16.68 -15.03 8.82
C TYR A 102 15.64 -14.06 8.29
N CYS A 103 16.02 -13.27 7.31
CA CYS A 103 15.12 -12.30 6.66
C CYS A 103 15.30 -12.39 5.14
N SER A 104 14.48 -11.67 4.39
CA SER A 104 14.62 -11.56 2.95
C SER A 104 14.40 -10.12 2.50
N ARG A 105 15.32 -9.62 1.66
CA ARG A 105 15.16 -8.34 0.94
C ARG A 105 14.26 -8.47 -0.28
N LEU A 106 13.88 -9.69 -0.67
CA LEU A 106 12.96 -9.94 -1.76
C LEU A 106 11.53 -9.75 -1.26
N ILE A 107 11.02 -8.53 -1.45
CA ILE A 107 9.64 -8.18 -1.10
C ILE A 107 8.68 -8.62 -2.20
N ALA A 108 7.49 -9.07 -1.82
CA ALA A 108 6.41 -9.33 -2.76
C ALA A 108 5.92 -7.99 -3.35
N LYS A 109 6.00 -7.88 -4.67
CA LYS A 109 5.59 -6.70 -5.45
C LYS A 109 4.42 -6.97 -6.39
N THR A 110 4.05 -8.23 -6.57
CA THR A 110 2.95 -8.61 -7.47
C THR A 110 2.00 -9.56 -6.77
N ALA A 111 0.74 -9.52 -7.19
CA ALA A 111 -0.26 -10.48 -6.73
C ALA A 111 -1.15 -10.93 -7.88
N THR A 112 -1.69 -12.14 -7.76
CA THR A 112 -2.66 -12.70 -8.69
C THR A 112 -3.95 -13.05 -7.95
N GLU A 113 -5.09 -12.79 -8.58
CA GLU A 113 -6.39 -13.22 -8.06
C GLU A 113 -6.52 -14.74 -8.12
N SER A 114 -7.14 -15.32 -7.11
CA SER A 114 -7.46 -16.73 -6.97
C SER A 114 -8.74 -16.88 -6.15
N TYR A 115 -9.16 -18.10 -5.85
CA TYR A 115 -10.34 -18.41 -5.05
C TYR A 115 -9.97 -19.33 -3.88
N ARG A 116 -10.65 -19.12 -2.75
CA ARG A 116 -10.58 -20.06 -1.62
C ARG A 116 -11.16 -21.41 -2.02
N THR A 117 -10.52 -22.45 -1.53
CA THR A 117 -11.07 -23.81 -1.58
C THR A 117 -11.73 -24.19 -0.26
N HIS A 118 -12.34 -25.37 -0.20
CA HIS A 118 -12.83 -25.95 1.05
C HIS A 118 -11.69 -26.40 1.98
N ASP A 119 -10.48 -26.54 1.45
CA ASP A 119 -9.26 -26.71 2.22
C ASP A 119 -8.62 -25.32 2.42
N ASP A 120 -8.50 -24.91 3.68
CA ASP A 120 -8.03 -23.59 4.05
C ASP A 120 -6.59 -23.31 3.60
N TYR A 121 -5.77 -24.34 3.35
CA TYR A 121 -4.34 -24.25 3.05
C TYR A 121 -4.02 -24.15 1.56
N VAL A 122 -4.99 -24.44 0.69
CA VAL A 122 -4.79 -24.41 -0.76
C VAL A 122 -5.80 -23.50 -1.45
N SER A 123 -5.33 -22.85 -2.52
CA SER A 123 -6.11 -21.97 -3.37
C SER A 123 -6.20 -22.51 -4.79
N CYS A 124 -7.18 -22.03 -5.54
CA CYS A 124 -7.34 -22.40 -6.93
C CYS A 124 -6.16 -21.91 -7.80
N SER A 125 -5.70 -22.76 -8.74
CA SER A 125 -4.75 -22.37 -9.79
C SER A 125 -5.46 -21.96 -11.09
N ASP A 126 -6.77 -22.21 -11.19
CA ASP A 126 -7.63 -21.81 -12.29
C ASP A 126 -8.99 -21.29 -11.81
N GLU A 127 -9.91 -21.01 -12.72
CA GLU A 127 -11.23 -20.46 -12.41
C GLU A 127 -12.06 -21.40 -11.50
N CYS A 128 -12.72 -20.84 -10.49
CA CYS A 128 -13.70 -21.55 -9.68
C CYS A 128 -15.04 -21.67 -10.41
N ALA A 129 -15.29 -22.82 -11.04
CA ALA A 129 -16.41 -23.01 -11.96
C ALA A 129 -17.09 -24.38 -11.78
N THR A 130 -18.35 -24.48 -12.21
CA THR A 130 -19.17 -25.70 -12.08
C THR A 130 -18.73 -26.84 -12.98
N ARG A 131 -18.18 -26.53 -14.16
CA ARG A 131 -17.70 -27.52 -15.15
C ARG A 131 -18.72 -28.66 -15.43
N GLY A 132 -20.02 -28.33 -15.43
CA GLY A 132 -21.11 -29.29 -15.65
C GLY A 132 -21.68 -29.96 -14.39
N TYR A 133 -21.18 -29.64 -13.20
CA TYR A 133 -21.67 -30.15 -11.91
C TYR A 133 -22.55 -29.13 -11.18
N SER A 134 -23.23 -29.54 -10.10
CA SER A 134 -24.06 -28.66 -9.27
C SER A 134 -23.28 -27.90 -8.18
N TYR A 135 -21.95 -27.98 -8.20
CA TYR A 135 -21.02 -27.42 -7.22
C TYR A 135 -19.75 -26.95 -7.95
N TYR A 136 -19.04 -26.00 -7.35
CA TYR A 136 -17.89 -25.35 -7.97
C TYR A 136 -16.59 -26.08 -7.61
N TRP A 137 -15.70 -26.22 -8.60
CA TRP A 137 -14.36 -26.78 -8.43
C TRP A 137 -13.32 -25.88 -9.04
N CYS A 138 -12.07 -26.18 -8.75
CA CYS A 138 -10.91 -25.70 -9.45
C CYS A 138 -9.78 -26.74 -9.32
N HIS A 139 -8.76 -26.59 -10.14
CA HIS A 139 -7.48 -27.23 -9.90
C HIS A 139 -6.76 -26.49 -8.77
N THR A 140 -5.92 -27.19 -8.03
CA THR A 140 -4.96 -26.57 -7.09
C THR A 140 -3.56 -27.06 -7.41
N ILE A 141 -2.55 -26.43 -6.80
CA ILE A 141 -1.16 -26.79 -7.05
C ILE A 141 -0.70 -28.06 -6.34
N VAL A 142 -1.35 -28.42 -5.23
CA VAL A 142 -1.06 -29.61 -4.43
C VAL A 142 -2.01 -30.76 -4.81
N ASP A 143 -3.31 -30.45 -4.81
CA ASP A 143 -4.38 -31.40 -5.12
C ASP A 143 -4.99 -31.11 -6.48
N LYS A 144 -5.06 -32.13 -7.35
CA LYS A 144 -5.53 -31.95 -8.72
C LYS A 144 -6.93 -31.32 -8.82
N TRP A 145 -7.82 -31.54 -7.84
CA TRP A 145 -9.17 -30.97 -7.84
C TRP A 145 -9.65 -30.69 -6.41
N GLN A 146 -10.11 -29.47 -6.16
CA GLN A 146 -10.74 -29.06 -4.90
C GLN A 146 -12.06 -28.33 -5.12
N ARG A 147 -12.97 -28.44 -4.15
CA ARG A 147 -14.20 -27.61 -4.13
C ARG A 147 -13.81 -26.19 -3.79
N CYS A 148 -14.48 -25.22 -4.38
CA CYS A 148 -14.15 -23.81 -4.18
C CYS A 148 -15.36 -22.92 -3.98
N TYR A 149 -15.10 -21.72 -3.51
CA TYR A 149 -16.09 -20.67 -3.28
C TYR A 149 -15.90 -19.56 -4.33
N PRO A 150 -16.76 -19.46 -5.36
CA PRO A 150 -16.59 -18.48 -6.44
C PRO A 150 -16.71 -17.02 -5.96
N GLU A 151 -17.38 -16.82 -4.82
CA GLU A 151 -17.59 -15.51 -4.15
C GLU A 151 -16.60 -15.28 -2.99
N GLN A 152 -15.48 -16.01 -2.95
CA GLN A 152 -14.40 -15.76 -1.99
C GLN A 152 -13.09 -15.63 -2.74
N LYS A 153 -12.93 -14.50 -3.39
CA LYS A 153 -11.68 -14.15 -4.05
C LYS A 153 -10.59 -13.88 -3.02
N ILE A 154 -9.37 -14.23 -3.38
CA ILE A 154 -8.18 -14.00 -2.58
C ILE A 154 -7.04 -13.56 -3.48
N LEU A 155 -6.05 -12.90 -2.88
CA LEU A 155 -4.81 -12.56 -3.56
C LEU A 155 -3.70 -13.52 -3.13
N VAL A 156 -3.01 -14.06 -4.13
CA VAL A 156 -1.77 -14.80 -3.97
C VAL A 156 -0.63 -13.86 -4.28
N PHE A 157 0.02 -13.39 -3.23
CA PHE A 157 1.21 -12.54 -3.33
C PHE A 157 2.44 -13.39 -3.66
N ASN A 158 3.36 -12.86 -4.46
CA ASN A 158 4.61 -13.55 -4.80
C ASN A 158 5.66 -13.53 -3.67
N TYR A 159 5.23 -13.84 -2.45
CA TYR A 159 6.13 -14.03 -1.31
C TYR A 159 7.14 -15.14 -1.58
N ARG A 160 8.30 -15.03 -0.92
CA ARG A 160 9.38 -16.01 -1.02
C ARG A 160 9.31 -16.99 0.13
N THR A 161 9.53 -18.27 -0.15
CA THR A 161 9.73 -19.29 0.88
C THR A 161 11.13 -19.17 1.49
N LYS A 162 11.37 -19.93 2.56
CA LYS A 162 12.70 -20.11 3.15
C LYS A 162 13.77 -20.54 2.13
N ASP A 163 13.39 -21.36 1.16
CA ASP A 163 14.28 -21.85 0.10
C ASP A 163 14.29 -20.92 -1.14
N ASN A 164 13.74 -19.72 -1.01
CA ASN A 164 13.67 -18.67 -2.04
C ASN A 164 12.75 -18.98 -3.25
N GLU A 165 11.89 -19.99 -3.13
CA GLU A 165 10.85 -20.29 -4.10
C GLU A 165 9.66 -19.32 -3.96
N GLU A 166 8.87 -19.15 -5.02
CA GLU A 166 7.65 -18.33 -4.94
C GLU A 166 6.48 -19.12 -4.36
N CYS A 167 5.79 -18.51 -3.40
CA CYS A 167 4.48 -18.98 -2.96
C CYS A 167 3.48 -19.00 -4.12
N LYS A 168 2.75 -20.11 -4.24
CA LYS A 168 1.64 -20.30 -5.18
C LYS A 168 0.28 -20.46 -4.49
N THR A 169 0.28 -20.52 -3.16
CA THR A 169 -0.88 -20.26 -2.31
C THR A 169 -0.61 -19.01 -1.46
N PRO A 170 -1.63 -18.39 -0.82
CA PRO A 170 -1.39 -17.30 0.10
C PRO A 170 -0.39 -17.68 1.20
N CYS A 171 0.52 -16.75 1.52
CA CYS A 171 1.40 -16.85 2.68
C CYS A 171 0.66 -16.37 3.92
N GLU A 172 0.13 -17.30 4.71
CA GLU A 172 -0.78 -17.02 5.82
C GLU A 172 -0.31 -17.66 7.12
N ILE A 173 -0.82 -17.16 8.25
CA ILE A 173 -0.40 -17.61 9.57
C ILE A 173 -0.98 -18.99 9.87
N TYR A 174 -0.10 -19.94 10.13
CA TYR A 174 -0.44 -21.27 10.59
C TYR A 174 -0.69 -21.27 12.09
N LYS A 175 -1.96 -21.47 12.49
CA LYS A 175 -2.42 -21.28 13.88
C LYS A 175 -1.70 -22.14 14.92
N GLU A 176 -1.09 -23.25 14.52
CA GLU A 176 -0.41 -24.14 15.46
C GLU A 176 0.90 -23.57 16.00
N ASN A 177 1.59 -22.72 15.23
CA ASN A 177 2.88 -22.14 15.61
C ASN A 177 2.98 -20.63 15.42
N ASP A 178 1.92 -19.98 14.92
CA ASP A 178 1.87 -18.53 14.65
C ASP A 178 2.87 -18.06 13.59
N LEU A 179 3.29 -18.96 12.70
CA LEU A 179 4.28 -18.67 11.65
C LEU A 179 3.64 -18.67 10.26
N PRO A 180 4.15 -17.87 9.32
CA PRO A 180 3.66 -17.79 7.95
C PRO A 180 4.11 -18.98 7.10
N TYR A 181 3.18 -19.64 6.42
CA TYR A 181 3.46 -20.74 5.50
C TYR A 181 2.75 -20.57 4.16
N CYS A 182 3.25 -21.24 3.13
CA CYS A 182 2.60 -21.40 1.83
C CYS A 182 3.05 -22.69 1.15
N TYR A 183 2.39 -23.05 0.06
CA TYR A 183 2.88 -24.04 -0.91
C TYR A 183 3.57 -23.34 -2.07
N ASP A 184 4.70 -23.89 -2.51
CA ASP A 184 5.41 -23.46 -3.71
C ASP A 184 4.90 -24.16 -4.99
N SER A 185 5.60 -23.94 -6.11
CA SER A 185 5.25 -24.55 -7.40
C SER A 185 5.40 -26.08 -7.47
N SER A 186 6.17 -26.67 -6.57
CA SER A 186 6.36 -28.11 -6.44
C SER A 186 5.33 -28.76 -5.52
N GLY A 187 4.49 -27.96 -4.86
CA GLY A 187 3.56 -28.42 -3.83
C GLY A 187 4.24 -28.68 -2.48
N THR A 188 5.43 -28.12 -2.26
CA THR A 188 6.13 -28.26 -0.97
C THR A 188 5.62 -27.22 0.03
N TRP A 189 5.23 -27.68 1.22
CA TRP A 189 4.80 -26.81 2.34
C TRP A 189 6.01 -26.21 3.04
N GLN A 190 6.12 -24.88 3.04
CA GLN A 190 7.27 -24.18 3.60
C GLN A 190 6.90 -22.88 4.29
N GLN A 191 7.73 -22.45 5.25
CA GLN A 191 7.66 -21.10 5.80
C GLN A 191 7.94 -20.06 4.71
N CYS A 192 7.33 -18.89 4.83
CA CYS A 192 7.47 -17.80 3.86
C CYS A 192 7.72 -16.44 4.52
N PHE A 193 8.47 -15.59 3.83
CA PHE A 193 8.77 -14.24 4.30
C PHE A 193 7.62 -13.28 3.94
N LEU A 194 6.99 -12.71 4.95
CA LEU A 194 6.03 -11.61 4.77
C LEU A 194 6.76 -10.30 4.42
N ASN A 195 6.04 -9.36 3.81
CA ASN A 195 6.58 -8.05 3.47
C ASN A 195 7.01 -7.27 4.71
N PRO A 196 7.94 -6.30 4.57
CA PRO A 196 8.29 -5.37 5.63
C PRO A 196 7.06 -4.68 6.22
N ALA A 197 7.12 -4.36 7.51
CA ALA A 197 6.14 -3.47 8.12
C ALA A 197 6.18 -2.10 7.43
N TYR A 198 5.03 -1.72 6.89
CA TYR A 198 4.85 -0.51 6.10
C TYR A 198 3.85 0.47 6.75
N GLN A 199 3.26 0.10 7.89
CA GLN A 199 2.25 0.87 8.60
C GLN A 199 2.74 2.27 8.98
N SER A 200 3.98 2.38 9.47
CA SER A 200 4.55 3.68 9.86
C SER A 200 4.79 4.60 8.66
N THR A 201 5.12 4.05 7.49
CA THR A 201 5.25 4.83 6.26
C THR A 201 3.88 5.31 5.78
N ILE A 202 2.86 4.46 5.85
CA ILE A 202 1.47 4.85 5.56
C ILE A 202 1.04 6.02 6.47
N ASN A 203 1.29 5.91 7.79
CA ASN A 203 0.94 6.98 8.73
C ASN A 203 1.74 8.27 8.48
N GLU A 204 3.04 8.19 8.15
CA GLU A 204 3.86 9.34 7.79
C GLU A 204 3.28 10.09 6.57
N ILE A 205 2.87 9.36 5.54
CA ILE A 205 2.22 9.93 4.36
C ILE A 205 0.93 10.64 4.78
N ASP A 206 0.08 9.97 5.53
CA ASP A 206 -1.20 10.51 5.98
C ASP A 206 -1.06 11.76 6.87
N GLU A 207 -0.15 11.76 7.84
CA GLU A 207 0.16 12.91 8.68
C GLU A 207 0.65 14.10 7.85
N ASN A 208 1.54 13.85 6.88
CA ASN A 208 2.02 14.90 5.98
C ASN A 208 0.88 15.47 5.13
N LEU A 209 0.02 14.63 4.56
CA LEU A 209 -1.13 15.09 3.79
C LEU A 209 -2.09 15.91 4.65
N ARG A 210 -2.46 15.43 5.84
CA ARG A 210 -3.35 16.18 6.77
C ARG A 210 -2.74 17.51 7.22
N ARG A 211 -1.41 17.58 7.37
CA ARG A 211 -0.70 18.78 7.81
C ARG A 211 -0.54 19.82 6.70
N TYR A 212 -0.25 19.39 5.48
CA TYR A 212 0.16 20.28 4.40
C TYR A 212 -0.90 20.47 3.30
N CYS A 213 -1.91 19.59 3.22
CA CYS A 213 -2.96 19.68 2.21
C CYS A 213 -4.30 20.10 2.82
N LYS A 214 -4.85 21.20 2.30
CA LYS A 214 -6.23 21.59 2.57
C LYS A 214 -7.15 20.69 1.74
N PRO A 215 -8.21 20.12 2.34
CA PRO A 215 -9.26 19.43 1.59
C PRO A 215 -9.83 20.34 0.49
N GLY A 216 -10.12 19.76 -0.66
CA GLY A 216 -10.82 20.41 -1.76
C GLY A 216 -12.06 19.66 -2.20
N GLY A 217 -12.75 20.27 -3.16
CA GLY A 217 -13.93 19.72 -3.80
C GLY A 217 -14.00 20.14 -5.25
N PHE A 218 -14.74 19.38 -6.05
CA PHE A 218 -15.01 19.64 -7.46
C PHE A 218 -16.32 20.41 -7.66
N PHE A 219 -16.23 21.59 -8.27
CA PHE A 219 -17.31 22.55 -8.49
C PHE A 219 -17.61 22.71 -10.00
N GLU A 220 -18.44 23.69 -10.35
CA GLU A 220 -18.77 23.98 -11.76
C GLU A 220 -17.54 24.37 -12.55
N GLU A 221 -16.66 25.13 -11.91
CA GLU A 221 -15.43 25.65 -12.47
C GLU A 221 -14.23 24.72 -12.23
N GLY A 222 -14.49 23.47 -11.82
CA GLY A 222 -13.46 22.47 -11.52
C GLY A 222 -13.08 22.36 -10.04
N TYR A 223 -11.92 21.77 -9.77
CA TYR A 223 -11.44 21.52 -8.41
C TYR A 223 -10.99 22.81 -7.72
N ARG A 224 -11.41 23.01 -6.47
CA ARG A 224 -11.03 24.14 -5.62
C ARG A 224 -10.87 23.70 -4.16
N LEU A 225 -10.01 24.39 -3.42
CA LEU A 225 -9.86 24.15 -1.98
C LEU A 225 -11.15 24.57 -1.23
N CYS A 226 -11.51 23.80 -0.20
CA CYS A 226 -12.68 24.09 0.61
C CYS A 226 -12.44 25.31 1.52
N HIS A 227 -13.41 26.22 1.59
CA HIS A 227 -13.36 27.34 2.53
C HIS A 227 -13.76 26.88 3.94
N LEU A 228 -12.77 26.57 4.77
CA LEU A 228 -13.02 26.23 6.17
C LEU A 228 -13.36 27.50 6.98
N LYS A 229 -14.64 27.74 7.26
CA LYS A 229 -15.17 28.91 8.02
C LYS A 229 -14.82 28.91 9.52
N THR A 230 -13.75 28.27 9.96
CA THR A 230 -13.45 28.17 11.40
C THR A 230 -12.91 29.49 11.97
N LYS A 231 -13.54 29.97 13.04
CA LYS A 231 -13.15 31.10 13.93
C LYS A 231 -11.76 30.98 14.59
N ARG A 232 -10.96 29.96 14.26
CA ARG A 232 -9.56 29.89 14.70
C ARG A 232 -8.71 30.43 13.57
N THR A 233 -7.98 31.49 13.90
CA THR A 233 -6.99 32.20 13.10
C THR A 233 -6.01 31.23 12.43
N ILE A 234 -6.41 30.60 11.34
CA ILE A 234 -5.49 30.04 10.37
C ILE A 234 -5.06 31.26 9.58
N THR A 235 -3.91 31.80 9.95
CA THR A 235 -3.24 32.83 9.17
C THR A 235 -3.18 32.37 7.72
N GLU A 236 -3.50 33.31 6.84
CA GLU A 236 -3.67 33.25 5.39
C GLU A 236 -2.38 32.87 4.64
N PHE A 237 -1.56 31.98 5.17
CA PHE A 237 -0.43 31.44 4.45
C PHE A 237 -0.94 30.41 3.45
N ASP A 238 -0.62 30.67 2.19
CA ASP A 238 -0.56 29.72 1.07
C ASP A 238 0.22 28.47 1.48
N LEU A 239 -0.47 27.54 2.14
CA LEU A 239 0.02 26.16 2.24
C LEU A 239 -0.20 25.57 0.86
N THR A 240 0.84 25.64 0.04
CA THR A 240 0.96 24.82 -1.16
C THR A 240 0.85 23.37 -0.72
N CYS A 241 -0.25 22.71 -1.08
CA CYS A 241 -0.38 21.28 -0.86
C CYS A 241 0.77 20.58 -1.59
N THR A 242 1.59 19.85 -0.85
CA THR A 242 2.75 19.13 -1.36
C THR A 242 2.37 17.75 -1.92
N LEU A 243 1.07 17.48 -2.09
CA LEU A 243 0.61 16.22 -2.65
C LEU A 243 1.09 16.11 -4.09
N ASP A 244 1.85 15.06 -4.34
CA ASP A 244 2.10 14.50 -5.66
C ASP A 244 1.52 13.08 -5.64
N VAL A 245 0.33 12.92 -6.22
CA VAL A 245 -0.40 11.64 -6.23
C VAL A 245 0.42 10.55 -6.89
N ASP A 246 1.20 10.87 -7.94
CA ASP A 246 1.99 9.85 -8.64
C ASP A 246 3.23 9.46 -7.85
N ALA A 247 3.87 10.40 -7.16
CA ALA A 247 4.98 10.09 -6.26
C ALA A 247 4.53 9.24 -5.07
N VAL A 248 3.37 9.55 -4.48
CA VAL A 248 2.80 8.72 -3.39
C VAL A 248 2.39 7.35 -3.91
N ALA A 249 1.75 7.27 -5.09
CA ALA A 249 1.41 6.00 -5.74
C ALA A 249 2.65 5.14 -5.97
N SER A 250 3.70 5.72 -6.57
CA SER A 250 4.98 5.03 -6.81
C SER A 250 5.60 4.52 -5.50
N ARG A 251 5.57 5.34 -4.43
CA ARG A 251 6.06 4.93 -3.11
C ARG A 251 5.29 3.72 -2.56
N HIS A 252 3.97 3.64 -2.76
CA HIS A 252 3.17 2.48 -2.38
C HIS A 252 3.50 1.25 -3.24
N GLU A 253 3.53 1.40 -4.56
CA GLU A 253 3.83 0.36 -5.56
C GLU A 253 5.23 -0.25 -5.37
N ASP A 254 6.20 0.55 -4.95
CA ASP A 254 7.57 0.09 -4.70
C ASP A 254 7.69 -0.81 -3.47
N ASN A 255 6.74 -0.73 -2.53
CA ASN A 255 6.81 -1.37 -1.23
C ASN A 255 5.68 -2.38 -0.97
N ASN A 256 4.68 -2.45 -1.85
CA ASN A 256 3.50 -3.28 -1.66
C ASN A 256 3.10 -4.01 -2.94
N PRO A 257 2.36 -5.12 -2.83
CA PRO A 257 1.97 -5.89 -4.00
C PRO A 257 0.95 -5.17 -4.89
N THR A 258 1.18 -5.24 -6.20
CA THR A 258 0.27 -4.74 -7.24
C THR A 258 -0.34 -5.88 -8.04
N VAL A 259 -1.64 -5.79 -8.29
CA VAL A 259 -2.39 -6.68 -9.19
C VAL A 259 -2.54 -5.98 -10.53
N SER A 260 -2.23 -6.68 -11.62
CA SER A 260 -2.60 -6.25 -12.97
C SER A 260 -3.94 -6.91 -13.32
N VAL A 261 -4.98 -6.10 -13.47
CA VAL A 261 -6.33 -6.56 -13.83
C VAL A 261 -6.41 -6.84 -15.33
N ARG A 262 -5.70 -6.03 -16.13
CA ARG A 262 -5.59 -6.18 -17.57
C ARG A 262 -4.30 -5.55 -18.09
N PRO A 263 -3.85 -5.93 -19.30
CA PRO A 263 -2.73 -5.25 -19.96
C PRO A 263 -3.04 -3.77 -20.17
N TRP A 264 -2.03 -2.91 -19.98
CA TRP A 264 -2.14 -1.48 -20.26
C TRP A 264 -0.95 -1.01 -21.10
N SER A 265 -1.22 -0.07 -22.00
CA SER A 265 -0.21 0.59 -22.82
C SER A 265 -0.53 2.08 -22.91
N SER A 266 0.42 2.93 -22.53
CA SER A 266 0.32 4.38 -22.74
C SER A 266 0.31 4.78 -24.22
N LEU A 267 0.81 3.90 -25.11
CA LEU A 267 0.77 4.12 -26.56
C LEU A 267 -0.60 3.78 -27.18
N HIS A 268 -1.34 2.88 -26.54
CA HIS A 268 -2.66 2.41 -27.00
C HIS A 268 -3.65 2.36 -25.82
N PRO A 269 -3.98 3.52 -25.22
CA PRO A 269 -4.80 3.56 -24.00
C PRO A 269 -6.27 3.17 -24.26
N ILE A 270 -6.76 3.39 -25.48
CA ILE A 270 -8.12 3.04 -25.89
C ILE A 270 -8.14 1.58 -26.32
N THR A 271 -8.89 0.77 -25.57
CA THR A 271 -9.00 -0.68 -25.68
C THR A 271 -10.46 -1.08 -25.63
N ASN A 272 -10.79 -2.33 -25.96
CA ASN A 272 -12.17 -2.85 -25.89
C ASN A 272 -12.51 -3.43 -24.50
N ASP A 273 -11.68 -3.17 -23.49
CA ASP A 273 -11.92 -3.63 -22.13
C ASP A 273 -13.06 -2.85 -21.48
N ALA A 274 -13.95 -3.58 -20.79
CA ALA A 274 -15.05 -2.98 -20.05
C ALA A 274 -14.66 -2.54 -18.63
N ASP A 275 -13.53 -3.03 -18.10
CA ASP A 275 -13.01 -2.61 -16.79
C ASP A 275 -12.05 -1.42 -16.97
N PRO A 276 -12.37 -0.24 -16.43
CA PRO A 276 -11.46 0.89 -16.53
C PRO A 276 -10.17 0.67 -15.73
N ILE A 277 -10.21 -0.10 -14.63
CA ILE A 277 -9.05 -0.34 -13.77
C ILE A 277 -8.12 -1.34 -14.45
N TYR A 278 -6.86 -0.95 -14.61
CA TYR A 278 -5.83 -1.82 -15.18
C TYR A 278 -4.85 -2.35 -14.14
N SER A 279 -4.67 -1.62 -13.03
CA SER A 279 -3.90 -2.09 -11.90
C SER A 279 -4.34 -1.48 -10.58
N TYR A 280 -4.08 -2.20 -9.50
CA TYR A 280 -4.25 -1.69 -8.14
C TYR A 280 -3.19 -2.26 -7.20
N THR A 281 -2.80 -1.48 -6.20
CA THR A 281 -1.83 -1.84 -5.17
C THR A 281 -2.54 -1.94 -3.83
N VAL A 282 -2.20 -2.95 -3.04
CA VAL A 282 -2.84 -3.19 -1.74
C VAL A 282 -1.86 -3.26 -0.60
N PHE A 283 -2.28 -2.84 0.58
CA PHE A 283 -1.63 -3.19 1.84
C PHE A 283 -2.26 -4.49 2.38
N PRO A 284 -1.53 -5.61 2.41
CA PRO A 284 -2.06 -6.87 2.89
C PRO A 284 -2.07 -6.92 4.43
N PHE A 285 -3.22 -7.25 5.03
CA PHE A 285 -3.25 -7.66 6.43
C PHE A 285 -2.86 -9.12 6.56
N THR A 286 -1.89 -9.38 7.40
CA THR A 286 -1.53 -10.74 7.80
C THR A 286 -2.71 -11.39 8.52
N ARG A 287 -3.14 -12.55 8.02
CA ARG A 287 -4.29 -13.31 8.52
C ARG A 287 -3.91 -14.77 8.66
N ALA A 288 -4.63 -15.49 9.51
CA ALA A 288 -4.46 -16.92 9.64
C ALA A 288 -5.19 -17.67 8.52
N PHE A 289 -4.76 -18.90 8.24
CA PHE A 289 -5.45 -19.78 7.29
C PHE A 289 -6.94 -19.92 7.62
N GLY A 290 -7.75 -19.92 6.57
CA GLY A 290 -9.22 -19.99 6.63
C GLY A 290 -9.90 -18.66 6.96
N GLU A 291 -9.15 -17.61 7.33
CA GLU A 291 -9.73 -16.28 7.52
C GLU A 291 -9.90 -15.53 6.19
N ASN A 292 -10.87 -14.61 6.14
CA ASN A 292 -11.01 -13.73 4.99
C ASN A 292 -9.81 -12.78 4.92
N GLN A 293 -9.25 -12.63 3.73
CA GLN A 293 -8.20 -11.64 3.52
C GLN A 293 -8.78 -10.22 3.60
N ILE A 294 -8.01 -9.31 4.19
CA ILE A 294 -8.28 -7.88 4.14
C ILE A 294 -7.08 -7.22 3.48
N ASN A 295 -7.28 -6.81 2.23
CA ASN A 295 -6.26 -6.14 1.43
C ASN A 295 -6.75 -4.70 1.23
N LEU A 296 -6.15 -3.73 1.92
CA LEU A 296 -6.60 -2.33 1.81
C LEU A 296 -6.09 -1.73 0.49
N PRO A 297 -6.95 -1.15 -0.38
CA PRO A 297 -6.49 -0.50 -1.59
C PRO A 297 -5.66 0.73 -1.23
N LEU A 298 -4.40 0.74 -1.66
CA LEU A 298 -3.52 1.90 -1.53
C LEU A 298 -3.56 2.76 -2.78
N VAL A 299 -3.52 2.12 -3.95
CA VAL A 299 -3.45 2.77 -5.26
C VAL A 299 -4.41 2.09 -6.21
N VAL A 300 -5.14 2.88 -7.01
CA VAL A 300 -5.92 2.40 -8.15
C VAL A 300 -5.51 3.19 -9.37
N ARG A 301 -5.14 2.50 -10.45
CA ARG A 301 -4.89 3.11 -11.75
C ARG A 301 -5.90 2.63 -12.77
N ALA A 302 -6.45 3.57 -13.52
CA ALA A 302 -7.50 3.32 -14.48
C ALA A 302 -7.33 4.15 -15.75
N VAL A 303 -7.87 3.64 -16.86
CA VAL A 303 -8.12 4.39 -18.09
C VAL A 303 -9.60 4.27 -18.42
N ILE A 304 -10.29 5.40 -18.43
CA ILE A 304 -11.73 5.48 -18.72
C ILE A 304 -11.87 5.85 -20.20
N THR A 305 -12.68 5.07 -20.92
CA THR A 305 -12.92 5.23 -22.37
C THR A 305 -14.40 4.99 -22.66
N THR A 306 -14.85 5.25 -23.89
CA THR A 306 -16.23 4.97 -24.29
C THR A 306 -16.62 3.50 -24.07
N ASN A 307 -15.65 2.58 -24.18
CA ASN A 307 -15.87 1.14 -23.96
C ASN A 307 -16.00 0.74 -22.49
N THR A 308 -15.49 1.55 -21.56
CA THR A 308 -15.62 1.26 -20.12
C THR A 308 -16.92 1.83 -19.55
N LEU A 309 -17.49 2.88 -20.15
CA LEU A 309 -18.70 3.52 -19.63
C LEU A 309 -19.87 2.54 -19.59
N LEU A 310 -20.65 2.61 -18.51
CA LEU A 310 -21.95 1.94 -18.50
C LEU A 310 -22.92 2.66 -19.46
N PRO A 311 -23.84 1.91 -20.09
CA PRO A 311 -24.96 2.50 -20.82
C PRO A 311 -25.78 3.44 -19.92
N VAL A 312 -26.35 4.48 -20.51
CA VAL A 312 -27.17 5.45 -19.77
C VAL A 312 -28.34 4.71 -19.09
N GLY A 313 -28.48 4.92 -17.77
CA GLY A 313 -29.50 4.27 -16.95
C GLY A 313 -29.21 2.82 -16.56
N ALA A 314 -28.18 2.19 -17.11
CA ALA A 314 -27.74 0.87 -16.66
C ALA A 314 -27.20 0.95 -15.23
N ARG A 315 -27.44 -0.13 -14.48
CA ARG A 315 -26.90 -0.32 -13.14
C ARG A 315 -26.23 -1.68 -13.11
N ARG A 316 -25.05 -1.76 -12.48
CA ARG A 316 -24.46 -3.05 -12.15
C ARG A 316 -25.36 -3.80 -11.15
N PRO A 317 -25.25 -5.14 -11.06
CA PRO A 317 -25.90 -5.94 -10.02
C PRO A 317 -25.64 -5.39 -8.62
N GLY A 318 -26.36 -5.86 -7.59
CA GLY A 318 -26.02 -5.49 -6.21
C GLY A 318 -24.61 -5.93 -5.82
N PHE A 319 -24.07 -5.36 -4.74
CA PHE A 319 -22.80 -5.82 -4.16
C PHE A 319 -22.89 -7.29 -3.74
N THR A 320 -21.81 -8.04 -3.98
CA THR A 320 -21.69 -9.43 -3.52
C THR A 320 -21.59 -9.48 -1.99
N SER A 321 -21.78 -10.68 -1.43
CA SER A 321 -21.56 -10.90 0.01
C SER A 321 -20.11 -10.66 0.43
N GLU A 322 -19.16 -10.88 -0.49
CA GLU A 322 -17.73 -10.64 -0.26
C GLU A 322 -17.46 -9.15 -0.06
N VAL A 323 -17.88 -8.31 -1.00
CA VAL A 323 -17.69 -6.85 -0.92
C VAL A 323 -18.42 -6.26 0.29
N THR A 324 -19.62 -6.78 0.60
CA THR A 324 -20.37 -6.36 1.78
C THR A 324 -19.62 -6.68 3.08
N ARG A 325 -18.97 -7.85 3.16
CA ARG A 325 -18.16 -8.27 4.30
C ARG A 325 -16.90 -7.43 4.41
N TYR A 326 -16.16 -7.31 3.31
CA TYR A 326 -14.95 -6.50 3.19
C TYR A 326 -15.18 -5.06 3.66
N TYR A 327 -16.25 -4.42 3.18
CA TYR A 327 -16.66 -3.08 3.61
C TYR A 327 -16.83 -2.98 5.13
N ARG A 328 -17.55 -3.95 5.74
CA ARG A 328 -17.79 -3.96 7.19
C ARG A 328 -16.50 -4.13 7.97
N ASP A 329 -15.58 -4.94 7.46
CA ASP A 329 -14.30 -5.18 8.12
C ASP A 329 -13.36 -3.95 7.97
N MET A 330 -13.60 -3.06 7.00
CA MET A 330 -12.95 -1.75 6.92
C MET A 330 -13.58 -0.69 7.81
N ASP A 331 -14.91 -0.71 7.97
CA ASP A 331 -15.74 0.30 8.66
C ASP A 331 -15.77 0.15 10.20
N ILE A 332 -14.65 -0.27 10.81
CA ILE A 332 -14.54 -0.45 12.27
C ILE A 332 -14.17 0.89 12.92
N ILE A 333 -14.97 1.93 12.75
CA ILE A 333 -14.93 3.07 13.67
C ILE A 333 -15.93 2.84 14.81
N THR A 334 -15.36 2.44 15.94
CA THR A 334 -16.03 2.39 17.24
C THR A 334 -16.39 3.81 17.71
N GLY A 335 -17.66 4.20 17.57
CA GLY A 335 -18.23 5.22 18.46
C GLY A 335 -18.82 6.49 17.83
N THR A 336 -18.84 6.65 16.51
CA THR A 336 -19.59 7.74 15.86
C THR A 336 -20.57 7.17 14.84
N SER A 337 -21.74 7.79 14.71
CA SER A 337 -22.77 7.47 13.71
C SER A 337 -22.29 7.91 12.32
N ASN A 338 -21.15 7.39 11.86
CA ASN A 338 -20.66 7.67 10.53
C ASN A 338 -21.63 6.99 9.58
N ASN A 339 -22.50 7.79 8.95
CA ASN A 339 -23.32 7.34 7.83
C ASN A 339 -22.39 7.11 6.63
N ASP A 340 -21.41 6.23 6.74
CA ASP A 340 -20.55 5.88 5.63
C ASP A 340 -21.37 5.03 4.64
N GLU A 341 -21.07 5.24 3.38
CA GLU A 341 -21.62 4.48 2.28
C GLU A 341 -20.49 3.70 1.60
N ARG A 342 -20.87 2.69 0.82
CA ARG A 342 -19.95 1.96 -0.08
C ARG A 342 -19.54 2.88 -1.23
N GLY A 343 -18.56 3.73 -0.96
CA GLY A 343 -17.96 4.63 -1.94
C GLY A 343 -17.19 3.84 -2.99
N HIS A 344 -17.30 4.27 -4.23
CA HIS A 344 -16.46 3.76 -5.31
C HIS A 344 -15.24 4.66 -5.48
N ILE A 345 -14.07 4.09 -5.77
CA ILE A 345 -12.91 4.86 -6.21
C ILE A 345 -13.13 5.32 -7.65
N ILE A 346 -13.45 4.38 -8.54
CA ILE A 346 -13.98 4.65 -9.87
C ILE A 346 -15.47 4.35 -9.86
N ALA A 347 -16.31 5.36 -10.10
CA ALA A 347 -17.77 5.16 -10.09
C ALA A 347 -18.24 4.08 -11.05
N SER A 348 -19.31 3.40 -10.65
CA SER A 348 -19.98 2.41 -11.48
C SER A 348 -20.34 2.94 -12.86
N ARG A 349 -20.84 4.18 -12.99
CA ARG A 349 -21.19 4.78 -14.30
C ARG A 349 -20.00 4.91 -15.27
N LEU A 350 -18.79 5.06 -14.73
CA LEU A 350 -17.54 5.15 -15.49
C LEU A 350 -16.97 3.77 -15.84
N GLY A 351 -17.67 2.70 -15.48
CA GLY A 351 -17.24 1.32 -15.66
C GLY A 351 -16.67 0.68 -14.41
N GLY A 352 -16.51 1.42 -13.31
CA GLY A 352 -15.89 0.90 -12.09
C GLY A 352 -16.53 -0.41 -11.62
N PRO A 353 -15.72 -1.45 -11.34
CA PRO A 353 -16.20 -2.76 -10.92
C PRO A 353 -16.68 -2.73 -9.46
N MET A 354 -17.52 -3.69 -9.08
CA MET A 354 -18.00 -3.87 -7.71
C MET A 354 -17.11 -4.90 -7.00
N GLU A 355 -15.84 -4.53 -6.83
CA GLU A 355 -14.80 -5.40 -6.30
C GLU A 355 -14.15 -4.73 -5.08
N THR A 356 -13.54 -5.52 -4.20
CA THR A 356 -12.98 -5.06 -2.92
C THR A 356 -11.90 -3.98 -3.10
N TYR A 357 -11.15 -4.02 -4.20
CA TYR A 357 -10.14 -3.01 -4.52
C TYR A 357 -10.70 -1.67 -5.04
N ASN A 358 -11.99 -1.60 -5.38
CA ASN A 358 -12.64 -0.38 -5.88
C ASN A 358 -13.66 0.21 -4.89
N ILE A 359 -13.83 -0.40 -3.71
CA ILE A 359 -14.85 -0.03 -2.73
C ILE A 359 -14.21 0.28 -1.38
N PHE A 360 -14.64 1.36 -0.74
CA PHE A 360 -14.18 1.74 0.61
C PHE A 360 -15.30 2.44 1.41
N PRO A 361 -15.21 2.49 2.75
CA PRO A 361 -16.08 3.32 3.57
C PRO A 361 -15.87 4.81 3.26
N GLN A 362 -16.87 5.42 2.64
CA GLN A 362 -16.84 6.82 2.24
C GLN A 362 -17.96 7.58 2.93
N SER A 363 -17.64 8.71 3.54
CA SER A 363 -18.65 9.58 4.16
C SER A 363 -19.76 9.95 3.19
N TRP A 364 -21.03 9.78 3.59
CA TRP A 364 -22.20 10.12 2.78
C TRP A 364 -22.16 11.55 2.20
N ARG A 365 -21.57 12.51 2.93
CA ARG A 365 -21.46 13.90 2.46
C ARG A 365 -20.61 14.01 1.20
N HIS A 366 -19.58 13.19 1.09
CA HIS A 366 -18.69 13.15 -0.06
C HIS A 366 -19.24 12.25 -1.18
N ASN A 367 -19.92 11.14 -0.84
CA ASN A 367 -20.47 10.20 -1.83
C ASN A 367 -21.77 10.67 -2.51
N ARG A 368 -22.82 11.01 -1.74
CA ARG A 368 -24.18 11.27 -2.27
C ARG A 368 -24.93 12.46 -1.66
N GLY A 369 -24.33 13.18 -0.71
CA GLY A 369 -24.94 14.36 -0.09
C GLY A 369 -25.34 15.42 -1.12
N SER A 370 -26.33 16.26 -0.80
CA SER A 370 -26.68 17.42 -1.62
C SER A 370 -25.45 18.32 -1.79
N GLY A 371 -24.88 18.35 -2.99
CA GLY A 371 -23.59 19.00 -3.24
C GLY A 371 -22.39 18.07 -3.25
N SER A 372 -22.56 16.74 -3.36
CA SER A 372 -21.45 15.78 -3.54
C SER A 372 -20.57 16.21 -4.71
N LYS A 373 -19.41 16.75 -4.34
CA LYS A 373 -18.45 17.32 -5.27
C LYS A 373 -17.75 16.20 -6.05
N TRP A 374 -17.60 15.03 -5.43
CA TRP A 374 -17.14 13.80 -6.08
C TRP A 374 -18.05 13.36 -7.23
N PHE A 375 -19.38 13.37 -7.02
CA PHE A 375 -20.35 13.03 -8.06
C PHE A 375 -20.25 13.96 -9.29
N ARG A 376 -19.92 15.24 -9.10
CA ARG A 376 -19.80 16.19 -10.21
C ARG A 376 -18.58 15.91 -11.09
N MET A 377 -17.43 15.64 -10.47
CA MET A 377 -16.21 15.21 -11.18
C MET A 377 -16.49 14.00 -12.08
N GLU A 378 -17.15 12.98 -11.53
CA GLU A 378 -17.53 11.78 -12.28
C GLU A 378 -18.55 12.06 -13.40
N ALA A 379 -19.47 13.01 -13.21
CA ALA A 379 -20.42 13.41 -14.26
C ALA A 379 -19.72 14.13 -15.42
N ASN A 380 -18.73 14.97 -15.11
CA ASN A 380 -17.92 15.65 -16.10
C ASN A 380 -17.05 14.65 -16.88
N LEU A 381 -16.46 13.66 -16.21
CA LEU A 381 -15.75 12.55 -16.86
C LEU A 381 -16.65 11.78 -17.82
N ASP A 382 -17.86 11.42 -17.37
CA ASP A 382 -18.84 10.73 -18.22
C ASP A 382 -19.15 11.55 -19.48
N THR A 383 -19.44 12.84 -19.30
CA THR A 383 -19.78 13.77 -20.40
C THR A 383 -18.61 13.96 -21.37
N PHE A 384 -17.38 14.06 -20.86
CA PHE A 384 -16.19 14.22 -21.68
C PHE A 384 -15.94 13.02 -22.60
N ILE A 385 -16.20 11.80 -22.11
CA ILE A 385 -15.90 10.53 -22.79
C ILE A 385 -17.06 10.02 -23.66
N ARG A 386 -18.30 10.24 -23.23
CA ARG A 386 -19.48 9.62 -23.83
C ARG A 386 -19.70 10.12 -25.26
N GLY A 387 -19.77 9.18 -26.21
CA GLY A 387 -19.98 9.49 -27.63
C GLY A 387 -18.73 9.95 -28.37
N HIS A 388 -17.54 9.82 -27.76
CA HIS A 388 -16.27 10.25 -28.34
C HIS A 388 -15.21 9.15 -28.28
N ASP A 389 -15.08 8.38 -29.36
CA ASP A 389 -14.18 7.22 -29.44
C ASP A 389 -12.68 7.59 -29.45
N ASP A 390 -12.34 8.86 -29.65
CA ASP A 390 -10.98 9.39 -29.66
C ASP A 390 -10.54 9.97 -28.30
N ARG A 391 -11.41 9.87 -27.28
CA ARG A 391 -11.16 10.44 -25.95
C ARG A 391 -10.94 9.36 -24.89
N HIS A 392 -10.03 9.67 -23.97
CA HIS A 392 -9.83 8.87 -22.77
C HIS A 392 -9.41 9.74 -21.59
N ALA A 393 -9.60 9.20 -20.38
CA ALA A 393 -9.11 9.81 -19.15
C ALA A 393 -8.21 8.82 -18.42
N GLU A 394 -6.97 9.21 -18.14
CA GLU A 394 -6.12 8.51 -17.18
C GLU A 394 -6.49 8.95 -15.77
N PHE A 395 -6.72 7.99 -14.89
CA PHE A 395 -7.15 8.23 -13.52
C PHE A 395 -6.21 7.49 -12.57
N THR A 396 -5.67 8.18 -11.58
CA THR A 396 -4.90 7.58 -10.49
C THR A 396 -5.48 8.05 -9.17
N ALA A 397 -5.84 7.11 -8.31
CA ALA A 397 -6.30 7.36 -6.96
C ALA A 397 -5.35 6.74 -5.94
N VAL A 398 -5.11 7.45 -4.85
CA VAL A 398 -4.34 6.99 -3.69
C VAL A 398 -5.18 7.18 -2.44
N LEU A 399 -5.38 6.12 -1.67
CA LEU A 399 -6.10 6.20 -0.40
C LEU A 399 -5.12 6.44 0.75
N SER A 400 -5.48 7.37 1.62
CA SER A 400 -4.73 7.70 2.82
C SER A 400 -5.30 6.94 4.01
N TYR A 401 -4.44 6.35 4.83
CA TYR A 401 -4.81 5.63 6.06
C TYR A 401 -3.94 6.11 7.21
N SER A 402 -4.53 6.21 8.40
CA SER A 402 -3.80 6.54 9.62
C SER A 402 -3.48 5.29 10.43
N THR A 403 -2.61 5.42 11.44
CA THR A 403 -2.47 4.41 12.50
C THR A 403 -3.09 4.88 13.82
N ASP A 404 -3.46 3.93 14.67
CA ASP A 404 -3.80 4.18 16.07
C ASP A 404 -2.53 4.49 16.91
N PRO A 405 -2.66 4.85 18.21
CA PRO A 405 -1.51 5.11 19.09
C PRO A 405 -0.55 3.92 19.29
N ASN A 406 -0.98 2.71 18.95
CA ASN A 406 -0.17 1.49 19.01
C ASN A 406 0.47 1.16 17.65
N ASN A 407 0.40 2.08 16.67
CA ASN A 407 0.91 1.90 15.30
C ASN A 407 0.20 0.79 14.51
N ASN A 408 -1.03 0.42 14.90
CA ASN A 408 -1.90 -0.44 14.10
C ASN A 408 -2.63 0.39 13.06
N ILE A 409 -2.76 -0.12 11.83
CA ILE A 409 -3.49 0.59 10.78
C ILE A 409 -4.99 0.67 11.11
N VAL A 410 -5.55 1.87 10.98
CA VAL A 410 -6.99 2.10 10.95
C VAL A 410 -7.48 1.76 9.55
N THR A 411 -8.37 0.78 9.43
CA THR A 411 -8.81 0.22 8.15
C THR A 411 -9.74 1.12 7.36
N ARG A 412 -10.31 2.16 7.99
CA ARG A 412 -11.07 3.21 7.32
C ARG A 412 -10.10 4.27 6.77
N PRO A 413 -10.14 4.58 5.46
CA PRO A 413 -9.30 5.62 4.90
C PRO A 413 -9.72 7.00 5.41
N THR A 414 -8.74 7.87 5.63
CA THR A 414 -8.90 9.24 6.11
C THR A 414 -9.15 10.23 4.97
N ALA A 415 -8.65 9.93 3.78
CA ALA A 415 -8.75 10.77 2.59
C ALA A 415 -8.46 9.97 1.31
N ILE A 416 -8.70 10.60 0.17
CA ILE A 416 -8.30 10.10 -1.16
C ILE A 416 -7.65 11.23 -1.97
N GLY A 417 -6.45 10.97 -2.46
CA GLY A 417 -5.76 11.78 -3.45
C GLY A 417 -6.09 11.31 -4.86
N VAL A 418 -6.36 12.21 -5.79
CA VAL A 418 -6.76 11.88 -7.17
C VAL A 418 -5.98 12.72 -8.18
N ARG A 419 -5.52 12.06 -9.24
CA ARG A 419 -5.00 12.68 -10.47
C ARG A 419 -5.87 12.25 -11.64
N ILE A 420 -6.27 13.21 -12.47
CA ILE A 420 -6.97 12.96 -13.73
C ILE A 420 -6.22 13.66 -14.86
N ARG A 421 -5.98 12.95 -15.97
CA ARG A 421 -5.50 13.55 -17.22
C ARG A 421 -6.46 13.19 -18.34
N LEU A 422 -6.93 14.21 -19.05
CA LEU A 422 -7.90 14.06 -20.13
C LEU A 422 -7.18 14.18 -21.48
N TYR A 423 -7.52 13.32 -22.43
CA TYR A 423 -6.88 13.30 -23.72
C TYR A 423 -7.91 13.27 -24.85
N ILE A 424 -7.65 14.04 -25.91
CA ILE A 424 -8.37 14.03 -27.19
C ILE A 424 -7.37 13.70 -28.28
N GLY A 425 -7.51 12.55 -28.95
CA GLY A 425 -6.56 12.12 -29.98
C GLY A 425 -5.10 12.04 -29.49
N GLY A 426 -4.91 11.72 -28.21
CA GLY A 426 -3.58 11.66 -27.56
C GLY A 426 -3.02 13.01 -27.09
N VAL A 427 -3.77 14.12 -27.25
CA VAL A 427 -3.37 15.45 -26.80
C VAL A 427 -4.00 15.78 -25.45
N LEU A 428 -3.17 16.13 -24.46
CA LEU A 428 -3.62 16.53 -23.12
C LEU A 428 -4.56 17.75 -23.22
N SER A 429 -5.72 17.67 -22.57
CA SER A 429 -6.80 18.66 -22.66
C SER A 429 -7.51 18.88 -21.32
N ASP A 430 -8.32 19.93 -21.22
CA ASP A 430 -9.28 20.15 -20.13
C ASP A 430 -10.68 19.56 -20.47
N PHE A 431 -11.66 19.76 -19.58
CA PHE A 431 -13.03 19.28 -19.78
C PHE A 431 -13.77 19.99 -20.93
N ASP A 432 -13.36 21.19 -21.31
CA ASP A 432 -13.92 21.93 -22.45
C ASP A 432 -13.30 21.48 -23.78
N GLY A 433 -12.28 20.62 -23.72
CA GLY A 433 -11.53 20.12 -24.87
C GLY A 433 -10.44 21.08 -25.35
N SER A 434 -10.10 22.09 -24.55
CA SER A 434 -8.97 22.97 -24.83
C SER A 434 -7.67 22.23 -24.56
N ARG A 435 -6.71 22.37 -25.48
CA ARG A 435 -5.38 21.78 -25.33
C ARG A 435 -4.62 22.43 -24.17
N LEU A 436 -4.05 21.59 -23.31
CA LEU A 436 -3.08 22.02 -22.28
C LEU A 436 -1.66 21.87 -22.82
N SER A 437 -0.78 22.81 -22.47
CA SER A 437 0.61 22.81 -22.94
C SER A 437 1.49 21.82 -22.18
N SER A 438 1.14 21.54 -20.92
CA SER A 438 1.85 20.61 -20.04
C SER A 438 0.95 20.08 -18.92
N THR A 439 1.43 19.08 -18.17
CA THR A 439 0.76 18.59 -16.97
C THR A 439 0.74 19.63 -15.84
N THR A 440 1.67 20.59 -15.81
CA THR A 440 1.67 21.63 -14.76
C THR A 440 0.52 22.62 -14.89
N GLU A 441 -0.08 22.72 -16.08
CA GLU A 441 -1.29 23.52 -16.32
C GLU A 441 -2.57 22.77 -16.00
N ASN A 442 -2.50 21.44 -15.81
CA ASN A 442 -3.68 20.62 -15.55
C ASN A 442 -4.16 20.82 -14.10
N PRO A 443 -5.35 21.43 -13.88
CA PRO A 443 -5.86 21.70 -12.54
C PRO A 443 -6.33 20.42 -11.81
N TYR A 444 -6.25 19.27 -12.47
CA TYR A 444 -6.66 17.96 -11.94
C TYR A 444 -5.46 17.06 -11.60
N GLU A 445 -4.23 17.61 -11.57
CA GLU A 445 -3.09 16.96 -10.93
C GLU A 445 -3.17 17.21 -9.42
N ASN A 446 -3.33 16.16 -8.62
CA ASN A 446 -3.21 16.23 -7.15
C ASN A 446 -4.38 16.84 -6.39
N MET A 447 -5.60 16.44 -6.74
CA MET A 447 -6.78 16.73 -5.94
C MET A 447 -6.74 15.92 -4.64
N TYR A 448 -7.17 16.52 -3.54
CA TYR A 448 -7.18 15.91 -2.21
C TYR A 448 -8.57 16.03 -1.57
N PHE A 449 -9.26 14.91 -1.43
CA PHE A 449 -10.60 14.85 -0.85
C PHE A 449 -10.51 14.22 0.54
N SER A 450 -10.91 14.95 1.57
CA SER A 450 -11.05 14.41 2.91
C SER A 450 -12.17 13.36 2.94
N ASN A 451 -12.00 12.30 3.73
CA ASN A 451 -13.07 11.35 4.04
C ASN A 451 -13.69 11.60 5.43
N ASP A 452 -13.40 12.75 6.03
CA ASP A 452 -14.00 13.20 7.28
C ASP A 452 -15.40 13.80 7.01
N PRO A 453 -16.48 13.27 7.62
CA PRO A 453 -17.82 13.84 7.49
C PRO A 453 -17.94 15.25 8.08
N ASP A 454 -17.08 15.64 9.03
CA ASP A 454 -17.15 16.92 9.73
C ASP A 454 -16.35 18.03 9.05
N VAL A 455 -15.65 17.72 7.95
CA VAL A 455 -14.97 18.71 7.10
C VAL A 455 -15.96 19.16 6.01
N PRO A 456 -16.67 20.29 6.20
CA PRO A 456 -17.51 20.82 5.15
C PRO A 456 -16.63 21.32 4.01
N CYS A 457 -16.96 20.89 2.81
CA CYS A 457 -16.58 21.59 1.61
C CYS A 457 -17.85 22.27 1.12
N ASP A 458 -18.03 23.55 1.43
CA ASP A 458 -19.12 24.36 0.88
C ASP A 458 -18.55 25.36 -0.13
#